data_AF-Q46KP9-F1
#
_entry.id   AF-Q46KP9-F1
#
_cell.length_a   1.000
_cell.length_b   1.000
_cell.length_c   1.000
_cell.angle_alpha   90.00
_cell.angle_beta   90.00
_cell.angle_gamma   90.00
#
_symmetry.space_group_name_H-M   'P 1'
#
loop_
_entity.id
_entity.type
_entity.pdbx_description
1 polymer ?
#
loop_
_entity_poly.entity_id
_entity_poly.type
_entity_poly.pdbx_seq_one_letter_code
_entity_poly.pdbx_strand_id
1 'polypeptide(L)'
;MLKKILKKLLKFIKKILSIRGVGTTIRNVRKWPKRQQFVDVSQILNWVDDINQGWIIITSKNKILFINKQAKKLLSIKKDSKILGKSLFKLEIPDEIKREIQKLNRAKTFKSIPYFFHEKELEISLMPGSKSTTLILLTNKRSLDYQRQLQERMLGDAAHELKTPLTALMLLGDRLEDLVKKKDRPLIKRLRKEILRLKLMVNDLLELSRLVNSSSVQEELTKTINMEEIVLSSWNTLKPLADKKKLNLVNTSKTNSLIEGNSEKLYRVVFNLLDNAIRYSPDSANINTQIHEDEKHLILSIKDEGPGLSKDDLKNMFQRFYRGDPSRYKNKRIGSGLGLSIAQQIVVNHKGAIEASNDTNGGTLMKIKLPLQKQIV
;
A
#
# COMPACT_ATOMS: atom_id res chain seq x y z
N MET A 1 -18.50 -25.23 -36.28
CA MET A 1 -18.34 -25.42 -34.82
C MET A 1 -17.75 -24.18 -34.11
N LEU A 2 -16.67 -23.57 -34.63
CA LEU A 2 -16.07 -22.33 -34.09
C LEU A 2 -17.04 -21.15 -33.97
N LYS A 3 -17.84 -20.82 -35.00
CA LYS A 3 -18.84 -19.71 -34.93
C LYS A 3 -19.84 -19.85 -33.77
N LYS A 4 -20.22 -21.09 -33.39
CA LYS A 4 -21.10 -21.36 -32.22
C LYS A 4 -20.38 -21.20 -30.88
N ILE A 5 -19.07 -21.42 -30.84
CA ILE A 5 -18.22 -21.22 -29.65
C ILE A 5 -17.92 -19.72 -29.48
N LEU A 6 -17.60 -19.01 -30.56
CA LEU A 6 -17.38 -17.56 -30.59
C LEU A 6 -18.63 -16.76 -30.17
N LYS A 7 -19.83 -17.09 -30.68
CA LYS A 7 -21.09 -16.47 -30.23
C LYS A 7 -21.37 -16.69 -28.74
N LYS A 8 -20.88 -17.80 -28.15
CA LYS A 8 -21.04 -18.09 -26.72
C LYS A 8 -20.04 -17.32 -25.87
N LEU A 9 -18.79 -17.20 -26.33
CA LEU A 9 -17.72 -16.41 -25.70
C LEU A 9 -18.12 -14.92 -25.61
N LEU A 10 -18.66 -14.36 -26.69
CA LEU A 10 -19.20 -12.98 -26.71
C LEU A 10 -20.36 -12.75 -25.74
N LYS A 11 -21.27 -13.71 -25.64
CA LYS A 11 -22.42 -13.64 -24.71
C LYS A 11 -21.97 -13.78 -23.24
N PHE A 12 -20.84 -14.42 -23.02
CA PHE A 12 -20.24 -14.66 -21.71
C PHE A 12 -19.39 -13.46 -21.26
N ILE A 13 -18.57 -12.88 -22.14
CA ILE A 13 -17.80 -11.63 -21.89
C ILE A 13 -18.75 -10.46 -21.59
N LYS A 14 -19.85 -10.31 -22.33
CA LYS A 14 -20.90 -9.30 -22.04
C LYS A 14 -21.56 -9.47 -20.66
N LYS A 15 -21.48 -10.66 -20.06
CA LYS A 15 -22.04 -10.98 -18.74
C LYS A 15 -21.01 -10.89 -17.62
N ILE A 16 -19.72 -11.03 -17.93
CA ILE A 16 -18.61 -10.79 -17.00
C ILE A 16 -18.43 -9.28 -16.75
N LEU A 17 -18.55 -8.46 -17.78
CA LEU A 17 -18.61 -7.00 -17.66
C LEU A 17 -19.84 -6.51 -16.85
N SER A 18 -20.75 -7.40 -16.48
CA SER A 18 -21.93 -7.09 -15.67
C SER A 18 -21.88 -7.66 -14.24
N ILE A 19 -20.71 -8.02 -13.70
CA ILE A 19 -20.61 -8.51 -12.31
C ILE A 19 -19.48 -7.80 -11.56
N ARG A 20 -19.75 -6.56 -11.14
CA ARG A 20 -19.98 -6.20 -9.72
C ARG A 20 -20.66 -4.83 -9.68
N GLY A 21 -21.88 -4.81 -9.15
CA GLY A 21 -22.78 -3.66 -9.14
C GLY A 21 -23.65 -3.57 -10.39
N VAL A 22 -24.86 -3.00 -10.23
CA VAL A 22 -25.72 -2.52 -11.33
C VAL A 22 -26.71 -3.55 -11.91
N GLY A 23 -27.74 -3.87 -11.11
CA GLY A 23 -29.02 -4.42 -11.61
C GLY A 23 -29.75 -3.51 -12.62
N THR A 24 -29.23 -2.30 -12.90
CA THR A 24 -29.74 -1.34 -13.89
C THR A 24 -29.09 -1.45 -15.27
N THR A 25 -27.93 -2.13 -15.46
CA THR A 25 -27.23 -2.17 -16.77
C THR A 25 -27.88 -3.11 -17.79
N ILE A 26 -28.53 -4.19 -17.33
CA ILE A 26 -29.19 -5.16 -18.23
C ILE A 26 -30.37 -4.53 -18.98
N ARG A 27 -31.03 -3.51 -18.39
CA ARG A 27 -32.09 -2.75 -19.07
C ARG A 27 -31.55 -1.90 -20.23
N ASN A 28 -30.31 -1.41 -20.15
CA ASN A 28 -29.72 -0.54 -21.17
C ASN A 28 -29.20 -1.32 -22.39
N VAL A 29 -28.76 -2.56 -22.22
CA VAL A 29 -28.32 -3.41 -23.36
C VAL A 29 -29.48 -3.79 -24.29
N ARG A 30 -30.72 -3.85 -23.79
CA ARG A 30 -31.92 -4.08 -24.61
C ARG A 30 -32.29 -2.89 -25.49
N LYS A 31 -31.82 -1.67 -25.17
CA LYS A 31 -32.08 -0.43 -25.91
C LYS A 31 -31.05 -0.15 -27.02
N TRP A 32 -30.12 -1.07 -27.28
CA TRP A 32 -29.08 -0.86 -28.29
C TRP A 32 -29.68 -0.86 -29.71
N PRO A 33 -29.52 0.21 -30.51
CA PRO A 33 -29.96 0.24 -31.91
C PRO A 33 -29.43 -0.97 -32.71
N LYS A 34 -30.33 -1.65 -33.42
CA LYS A 34 -30.09 -2.95 -34.10
C LYS A 34 -29.14 -2.87 -35.32
N ARG A 35 -28.65 -1.69 -35.69
CA ARG A 35 -27.85 -1.48 -36.90
C ARG A 35 -26.54 -0.76 -36.57
N GLN A 36 -25.55 -1.51 -36.09
CA GLN A 36 -24.14 -1.17 -36.18
C GLN A 36 -23.35 -2.47 -36.09
N GLN A 37 -22.37 -2.66 -36.97
CA GLN A 37 -21.49 -3.83 -36.98
C GLN A 37 -20.65 -3.83 -35.70
N PHE A 38 -21.15 -4.46 -34.65
CA PHE A 38 -20.48 -4.46 -33.36
C PHE A 38 -19.30 -5.43 -33.35
N VAL A 39 -18.11 -4.86 -33.15
CA VAL A 39 -16.89 -5.45 -32.60
C VAL A 39 -16.65 -6.89 -33.03
N ASP A 40 -15.73 -7.09 -33.98
CA ASP A 40 -15.35 -8.44 -34.41
C ASP A 40 -14.77 -9.23 -33.22
N VAL A 41 -15.00 -10.53 -33.23
CA VAL A 41 -14.56 -11.43 -32.16
C VAL A 41 -13.04 -11.43 -32.05
N SER A 42 -12.35 -11.25 -33.16
CA SER A 42 -10.90 -11.05 -33.24
C SER A 42 -10.45 -9.85 -32.40
N GLN A 43 -11.21 -8.75 -32.44
CA GLN A 43 -10.92 -7.54 -31.67
C GLN A 43 -11.13 -7.75 -30.16
N ILE A 44 -12.18 -8.47 -29.78
CA ILE A 44 -12.42 -8.85 -28.37
C ILE A 44 -11.32 -9.77 -27.86
N LEU A 45 -10.88 -10.74 -28.68
CA LEU A 45 -9.79 -11.64 -28.32
C LEU A 45 -8.46 -10.89 -28.17
N ASN A 46 -8.18 -9.92 -29.03
CA ASN A 46 -7.00 -9.06 -28.90
C ASN A 46 -7.03 -8.25 -27.59
N TRP A 47 -8.15 -7.61 -27.26
CA TRP A 47 -8.28 -6.91 -25.97
C TRP A 47 -8.13 -7.85 -24.77
N VAL A 48 -8.62 -9.09 -24.87
CA VAL A 48 -8.46 -10.09 -23.82
C VAL A 48 -7.02 -10.60 -23.70
N ASP A 49 -6.26 -10.65 -24.80
CA ASP A 49 -4.83 -10.99 -24.80
C ASP A 49 -3.95 -9.83 -24.28
N ASP A 50 -4.39 -8.57 -24.45
CA ASP A 50 -3.70 -7.38 -23.90
C ASP A 50 -3.89 -7.23 -22.38
N ILE A 51 -4.93 -7.85 -21.81
CA ILE A 51 -5.14 -7.87 -20.36
C ILE A 51 -4.18 -8.88 -19.72
N ASN A 52 -3.50 -8.50 -18.65
CA ASN A 52 -2.54 -9.32 -17.88
C ASN A 52 -3.16 -10.53 -17.13
N GLN A 53 -4.31 -11.05 -17.57
CA GLN A 53 -5.01 -12.18 -16.97
C GLN A 53 -5.00 -13.39 -17.91
N GLY A 54 -4.82 -14.58 -17.34
CA GLY A 54 -4.92 -15.85 -18.06
C GLY A 54 -6.35 -16.36 -18.09
N TRP A 55 -6.85 -16.74 -19.27
CA TRP A 55 -8.22 -17.22 -19.46
C TRP A 55 -8.21 -18.62 -20.04
N ILE A 56 -8.95 -19.54 -19.42
CA ILE A 56 -9.14 -20.91 -19.92
C ILE A 56 -10.63 -21.25 -19.88
N ILE A 57 -11.16 -21.78 -20.97
CA ILE A 57 -12.54 -22.27 -21.02
C ILE A 57 -12.51 -23.77 -21.19
N ILE A 58 -13.23 -24.49 -20.33
CA ILE A 58 -13.34 -25.94 -20.37
C ILE A 58 -14.79 -26.41 -20.53
N THR A 59 -14.97 -27.62 -21.06
CA THR A 59 -16.24 -28.36 -21.03
C THR A 59 -16.48 -29.02 -19.66
N SER A 60 -17.68 -29.53 -19.43
CA SER A 60 -18.02 -30.36 -18.25
C SER A 60 -17.21 -31.65 -18.16
N LYS A 61 -16.63 -32.12 -19.27
CA LYS A 61 -15.68 -33.24 -19.31
C LYS A 61 -14.21 -32.77 -19.20
N ASN A 62 -13.99 -31.55 -18.70
CA ASN A 62 -12.70 -30.89 -18.50
C ASN A 62 -11.85 -30.73 -19.78
N LYS A 63 -12.46 -30.78 -20.97
CA LYS A 63 -11.73 -30.55 -22.23
C LYS A 63 -11.55 -29.05 -22.48
N ILE A 64 -10.34 -28.63 -22.84
CA ILE A 64 -9.98 -27.24 -23.12
C ILE A 64 -10.62 -26.80 -24.44
N LEU A 65 -11.53 -25.82 -24.38
CA LEU A 65 -12.13 -25.18 -25.54
C LEU A 65 -11.34 -23.95 -26.00
N PHE A 66 -10.73 -23.24 -25.06
CA PHE A 66 -9.99 -22.02 -25.31
C PHE A 66 -8.94 -21.79 -24.22
N ILE A 67 -7.81 -21.19 -24.61
CA ILE A 67 -6.75 -20.75 -23.70
C ILE A 67 -5.99 -19.59 -24.36
N ASN A 68 -5.88 -18.46 -23.65
CA ASN A 68 -5.22 -17.26 -24.16
C ASN A 68 -3.69 -17.31 -23.97
N LYS A 69 -2.95 -16.37 -24.57
CA LYS A 69 -1.47 -16.35 -24.51
C LYS A 69 -0.97 -16.23 -23.06
N GLN A 70 -1.64 -15.40 -22.27
CA GLN A 70 -1.27 -15.15 -20.88
C GLN A 70 -1.46 -16.39 -20.00
N ALA A 71 -2.55 -17.15 -20.16
CA ALA A 71 -2.75 -18.40 -19.44
C ALA A 71 -1.65 -19.43 -19.75
N LYS A 72 -1.22 -19.54 -21.01
CA LYS A 72 -0.07 -20.39 -21.37
C LYS A 72 1.20 -19.96 -20.65
N LYS A 73 1.48 -18.64 -20.58
CA LYS A 73 2.65 -18.09 -19.87
C LYS A 73 2.59 -18.33 -18.36
N LEU A 74 1.43 -18.15 -17.74
CA LEU A 74 1.23 -18.37 -16.31
C LEU A 74 1.41 -19.84 -15.94
N LEU A 75 0.86 -20.74 -16.76
CA LEU A 75 0.98 -22.19 -16.61
C LEU A 75 2.26 -22.80 -17.22
N SER A 76 3.23 -21.97 -17.64
CA SER A 76 4.51 -22.43 -18.23
C SER A 76 4.37 -23.39 -19.44
N ILE A 77 3.29 -23.25 -20.21
CA ILE A 77 3.00 -24.08 -21.39
C ILE A 77 3.72 -23.51 -22.62
N LYS A 78 4.47 -24.35 -23.36
CA LYS A 78 5.13 -23.95 -24.62
C LYS A 78 4.11 -23.40 -25.62
N LYS A 79 4.45 -22.30 -26.31
CA LYS A 79 3.57 -21.49 -27.17
C LYS A 79 2.84 -22.33 -28.23
N ASP A 80 3.56 -23.27 -28.85
CA ASP A 80 3.09 -24.10 -29.99
C ASP A 80 2.44 -25.42 -29.57
N SER A 81 2.24 -25.65 -28.27
CA SER A 81 1.61 -26.88 -27.78
C SER A 81 0.16 -26.99 -28.27
N LYS A 82 -0.15 -28.04 -29.03
CA LYS A 82 -1.54 -28.40 -29.39
C LYS A 82 -2.27 -28.95 -28.15
N ILE A 83 -2.98 -28.05 -27.45
CA ILE A 83 -3.68 -28.33 -26.17
C ILE A 83 -5.21 -28.23 -26.26
N LEU A 84 -5.75 -27.62 -27.32
CA LEU A 84 -7.19 -27.56 -27.53
C LEU A 84 -7.78 -28.97 -27.69
N GLY A 85 -8.95 -29.20 -27.09
CA GLY A 85 -9.65 -30.49 -27.07
C GLY A 85 -9.06 -31.55 -26.12
N LYS A 86 -7.84 -31.36 -25.61
CA LYS A 86 -7.25 -32.22 -24.58
C LYS A 86 -7.89 -31.95 -23.22
N SER A 87 -7.82 -32.94 -22.33
CA SER A 87 -8.24 -32.76 -20.94
C SER A 87 -7.30 -31.79 -20.25
N LEU A 88 -7.88 -30.81 -19.53
CA LEU A 88 -7.16 -29.88 -18.67
C LEU A 88 -6.27 -30.65 -17.67
N PHE A 89 -6.72 -31.81 -17.19
CA PHE A 89 -5.99 -32.60 -16.19
C PHE A 89 -4.74 -33.30 -16.73
N LYS A 90 -4.52 -33.28 -18.06
CA LYS A 90 -3.26 -33.72 -18.66
C LYS A 90 -2.19 -32.63 -18.64
N LEU A 91 -2.55 -31.40 -18.29
CA LEU A 91 -1.58 -30.36 -17.98
C LEU A 91 -1.11 -30.54 -16.54
N GLU A 92 0.05 -30.00 -16.25
CA GLU A 92 0.63 -29.90 -14.91
C GLU A 92 -0.20 -28.89 -14.10
N ILE A 93 -1.36 -29.36 -13.66
CA ILE A 93 -2.30 -28.60 -12.85
C ILE A 93 -2.42 -29.31 -11.50
N PRO A 94 -2.31 -28.56 -10.41
CA PRO A 94 -2.43 -29.04 -9.04
C PRO A 94 -3.74 -29.78 -8.77
N ASP A 95 -3.67 -30.82 -7.95
CA ASP A 95 -4.83 -31.67 -7.68
C ASP A 95 -5.94 -30.97 -6.89
N GLU A 96 -5.63 -29.97 -6.05
CA GLU A 96 -6.68 -29.17 -5.40
C GLU A 96 -7.55 -28.44 -6.42
N ILE A 97 -6.95 -27.87 -7.47
CA ILE A 97 -7.69 -27.18 -8.54
C ILE A 97 -8.53 -28.19 -9.32
N LYS A 98 -8.01 -29.39 -9.61
CA LYS A 98 -8.77 -30.45 -10.27
C LYS A 98 -10.01 -30.82 -9.44
N ARG A 99 -9.85 -30.99 -8.13
CA ARG A 99 -10.95 -31.29 -7.19
C ARG A 99 -11.98 -30.17 -7.17
N GLU A 100 -11.56 -28.90 -7.11
CA GLU A 100 -12.48 -27.77 -7.09
C GLU A 100 -13.25 -27.60 -8.41
N ILE A 101 -12.61 -27.85 -9.55
CA ILE A 101 -13.28 -27.91 -10.86
C ILE A 101 -14.36 -29.00 -10.88
N GLN A 102 -14.07 -30.18 -10.33
CA GLN A 102 -15.04 -31.28 -10.25
C GLN A 102 -16.23 -30.93 -9.33
N LYS A 103 -15.98 -30.29 -8.17
CA LYS A 103 -17.04 -29.83 -7.26
C LYS A 103 -17.90 -28.73 -7.88
N LEU A 104 -17.30 -27.81 -8.63
CA LEU A 104 -17.99 -26.71 -9.30
C LEU A 104 -19.04 -27.20 -10.31
N ASN A 105 -18.73 -28.29 -11.04
CA ASN A 105 -19.66 -28.92 -11.99
C ASN A 105 -20.96 -29.40 -11.32
N ARG A 106 -20.95 -29.61 -10.00
CA ARG A 106 -22.12 -29.99 -9.20
C ARG A 106 -22.82 -28.77 -8.58
N ALA A 107 -22.05 -27.81 -8.04
CA ALA A 107 -22.59 -26.70 -7.24
C ALA A 107 -23.00 -25.44 -8.03
N LYS A 108 -22.48 -25.21 -9.25
CA LYS A 108 -22.77 -24.02 -10.10
C LYS A 108 -22.58 -22.65 -9.40
N THR A 109 -21.73 -22.56 -8.39
CA THR A 109 -21.38 -21.30 -7.70
C THR A 109 -20.03 -20.75 -8.15
N PHE A 110 -19.82 -19.43 -8.05
CA PHE A 110 -18.51 -18.82 -8.25
C PHE A 110 -17.55 -19.23 -7.11
N LYS A 111 -16.29 -19.50 -7.44
CA LYS A 111 -15.22 -19.71 -6.44
C LYS A 111 -13.97 -18.96 -6.83
N SER A 112 -13.29 -18.34 -5.85
CA SER A 112 -11.93 -17.81 -6.01
C SER A 112 -11.01 -18.50 -5.03
N ILE A 113 -9.85 -18.96 -5.50
CA ILE A 113 -8.94 -19.79 -4.73
C ILE A 113 -7.51 -19.25 -4.93
N PRO A 114 -6.78 -18.91 -3.86
CA PRO A 114 -5.35 -18.59 -3.96
C PRO A 114 -4.56 -19.86 -4.22
N TYR A 115 -3.54 -19.78 -5.07
CA TYR A 115 -2.73 -20.92 -5.48
C TYR A 115 -1.28 -20.54 -5.79
N PHE A 116 -0.31 -21.34 -5.36
CA PHE A 116 1.12 -21.14 -5.66
C PHE A 116 1.61 -22.12 -6.73
N PHE A 117 1.91 -21.63 -7.94
CA PHE A 117 2.35 -22.45 -9.08
C PHE A 117 3.74 -22.03 -9.57
N HIS A 118 4.75 -22.92 -9.47
CA HIS A 118 6.16 -22.64 -9.81
C HIS A 118 6.59 -21.23 -9.35
N GLU A 119 6.48 -20.98 -8.04
CA GLU A 119 6.82 -19.70 -7.39
C GLU A 119 5.94 -18.49 -7.76
N LYS A 120 4.90 -18.68 -8.59
CA LYS A 120 3.92 -17.63 -8.91
C LYS A 120 2.71 -17.76 -8.00
N GLU A 121 2.35 -16.68 -7.32
CA GLU A 121 1.07 -16.61 -6.60
C GLU A 121 -0.05 -16.23 -7.58
N LEU A 122 -0.94 -17.18 -7.83
CA LEU A 122 -2.08 -17.05 -8.71
C LEU A 122 -3.36 -16.99 -7.89
N GLU A 123 -4.28 -16.13 -8.28
CA GLU A 123 -5.68 -16.26 -7.90
C GLU A 123 -6.43 -16.94 -9.04
N ILE A 124 -7.08 -18.06 -8.72
CA ILE A 124 -7.82 -18.87 -9.66
C ILE A 124 -9.31 -18.69 -9.41
N SER A 125 -9.98 -17.97 -10.30
CA SER A 125 -11.43 -17.78 -10.22
C SER A 125 -12.14 -18.72 -11.18
N LEU A 126 -13.04 -19.55 -10.64
CA LEU A 126 -13.84 -20.53 -11.34
C LEU A 126 -15.28 -20.01 -11.50
N MET A 127 -15.70 -19.88 -12.76
CA MET A 127 -17.02 -19.34 -13.13
C MET A 127 -17.83 -20.34 -13.95
N PRO A 128 -18.94 -20.87 -13.42
CA PRO A 128 -19.81 -21.78 -14.16
C PRO A 128 -20.61 -21.02 -15.23
N GLY A 129 -20.65 -21.58 -16.44
CA GLY A 129 -21.40 -21.06 -17.58
C GLY A 129 -22.71 -21.79 -17.83
N SER A 130 -23.56 -21.21 -18.68
CA SER A 130 -24.94 -21.65 -18.93
C SER A 130 -25.09 -22.96 -19.72
N LYS A 131 -24.02 -23.55 -20.24
CA LYS A 131 -24.04 -24.77 -21.08
C LYS A 131 -23.02 -25.81 -20.63
N SER A 132 -22.88 -25.99 -19.31
CA SER A 132 -21.94 -26.97 -18.73
C SER A 132 -20.49 -26.70 -19.18
N THR A 133 -20.12 -25.42 -19.21
CA THR A 133 -18.77 -24.93 -19.49
C THR A 133 -18.29 -24.15 -18.29
N THR A 134 -17.00 -24.18 -18.00
CA THR A 134 -16.40 -23.44 -16.89
C THR A 134 -15.36 -22.48 -17.46
N LEU A 135 -15.41 -21.21 -17.08
CA LEU A 135 -14.31 -20.28 -17.25
C LEU A 135 -13.41 -20.37 -16.02
N ILE A 136 -12.12 -20.45 -16.28
CA ILE A 136 -11.04 -20.37 -15.30
C ILE A 136 -10.28 -19.09 -15.62
N LEU A 137 -10.27 -18.17 -14.66
CA LEU A 137 -9.47 -16.96 -14.70
C LEU A 137 -8.25 -17.16 -13.82
N LEU A 138 -7.07 -16.86 -14.36
CA LEU A 138 -5.79 -16.91 -13.68
C LEU A 138 -5.27 -15.48 -13.55
N THR A 139 -5.21 -14.96 -12.34
CA THR A 139 -4.67 -13.63 -12.06
C THR A 139 -3.35 -13.78 -11.32
N ASN A 140 -2.26 -13.25 -11.84
CA ASN A 140 -0.99 -13.23 -11.11
C ASN A 140 -1.04 -12.10 -10.07
N LYS A 141 -1.05 -12.45 -8.78
CA LYS A 141 -1.08 -11.45 -7.70
C LYS A 141 0.23 -10.67 -7.60
N ARG A 142 1.37 -11.28 -7.97
CA ARG A 142 2.69 -10.64 -7.83
C ARG A 142 2.90 -9.43 -8.75
N SER A 143 2.16 -9.22 -9.84
CA SER A 143 2.56 -8.16 -10.80
C SER A 143 2.52 -6.75 -10.22
N LEU A 144 1.60 -6.46 -9.30
CA LEU A 144 1.49 -5.12 -8.68
C LEU A 144 2.45 -4.98 -7.49
N ASP A 145 2.50 -5.98 -6.62
CA ASP A 145 3.38 -5.95 -5.44
C ASP A 145 4.86 -6.02 -5.85
N TYR A 146 5.21 -6.79 -6.89
CA TYR A 146 6.56 -6.82 -7.45
C TYR A 146 6.92 -5.50 -8.12
N GLN A 147 6.01 -4.87 -8.87
CA GLN A 147 6.25 -3.54 -9.45
C GLN A 147 6.47 -2.49 -8.36
N ARG A 148 5.69 -2.56 -7.28
CA ARG A 148 5.84 -1.70 -6.11
C ARG A 148 7.16 -1.94 -5.39
N GLN A 149 7.53 -3.18 -5.14
CA GLN A 149 8.81 -3.58 -4.54
C GLN A 149 10.01 -3.19 -5.40
N LEU A 150 9.91 -3.35 -6.73
CA LEU A 150 10.95 -2.94 -7.66
C LEU A 150 11.12 -1.42 -7.67
N GLN A 151 10.02 -0.66 -7.70
CA GLN A 151 10.05 0.79 -7.55
C GLN A 151 10.67 1.20 -6.21
N GLU A 152 10.38 0.48 -5.13
CA GLU A 152 10.93 0.72 -3.79
C GLU A 152 12.42 0.38 -3.66
N ARG A 153 12.89 -0.68 -4.34
CA ARG A 153 14.32 -0.98 -4.46
C ARG A 153 15.05 0.09 -5.26
N MET A 154 14.52 0.47 -6.44
CA MET A 154 15.12 1.53 -7.26
C MET A 154 15.20 2.87 -6.51
N LEU A 155 14.18 3.21 -5.72
CA LEU A 155 14.21 4.39 -4.86
C LEU A 155 15.28 4.28 -3.76
N GLY A 156 15.46 3.09 -3.18
CA GLY A 156 16.53 2.81 -2.22
C GLY A 156 17.92 2.96 -2.83
N ASP A 157 18.14 2.37 -4.00
CA ASP A 157 19.41 2.42 -4.71
C ASP A 157 19.77 3.85 -5.12
N ALA A 158 18.82 4.59 -5.70
CA ALA A 158 18.99 6.00 -6.04
C ALA A 158 19.29 6.86 -4.80
N ALA A 159 18.65 6.57 -3.66
CA ALA A 159 18.93 7.27 -2.41
C ALA A 159 20.35 6.97 -1.91
N HIS A 160 20.82 5.72 -2.02
CA HIS A 160 22.17 5.34 -1.63
C HIS A 160 23.23 6.08 -2.46
N GLU A 161 23.01 6.18 -3.78
CA GLU A 161 23.89 6.93 -4.68
C GLU A 161 23.88 8.44 -4.43
N LEU A 162 22.76 9.01 -3.98
CA LEU A 162 22.63 10.43 -3.66
C LEU A 162 23.27 10.83 -2.31
N LYS A 163 23.45 9.89 -1.37
CA LYS A 163 24.00 10.19 -0.03
C LYS A 163 25.43 10.74 -0.09
N THR A 164 26.26 10.15 -0.95
CA THR A 164 27.67 10.50 -1.13
C THR A 164 27.86 11.90 -1.74
N PRO A 165 27.25 12.26 -2.89
CA PRO A 165 27.40 13.60 -3.47
C PRO A 165 26.79 14.69 -2.58
N LEU A 166 25.70 14.42 -1.86
CA LEU A 166 25.15 15.37 -0.89
C LEU A 166 26.10 15.66 0.29
N THR A 167 26.80 14.63 0.77
CA THR A 167 27.80 14.80 1.83
C THR A 167 28.98 15.65 1.35
N ALA A 168 29.44 15.44 0.11
CA ALA A 168 30.47 16.27 -0.51
C ALA A 168 30.02 17.74 -0.68
N LEU A 169 28.79 17.98 -1.14
CA LEU A 169 28.21 19.32 -1.24
C LEU A 169 28.12 20.02 0.12
N MET A 170 27.79 19.28 1.18
CA MET A 170 27.78 19.82 2.55
C MET A 170 29.19 20.27 2.96
N LEU A 171 30.20 19.44 2.73
CA LEU A 171 31.59 19.75 3.06
C LEU A 171 32.10 20.99 2.30
N LEU A 172 31.72 21.12 1.03
CA LEU A 172 32.02 22.30 0.21
C LEU A 172 31.30 23.55 0.72
N GLY A 173 30.03 23.43 1.10
CA GLY A 173 29.27 24.53 1.70
C GLY A 173 29.86 25.01 3.03
N ASP A 174 30.34 24.09 3.86
CA ASP A 174 31.02 24.38 5.11
C ASP A 174 32.33 25.16 4.87
N ARG A 175 33.16 24.71 3.91
CA ARG A 175 34.39 25.41 3.52
C ARG A 175 34.13 26.78 2.89
N LEU A 176 33.08 26.91 2.10
CA LEU A 176 32.75 28.17 1.45
C LEU A 176 32.35 29.23 2.48
N GLU A 177 31.63 28.89 3.55
CA GLU A 177 31.18 29.88 4.56
C GLU A 177 32.34 30.69 5.17
N ASP A 178 33.49 30.04 5.33
CA ASP A 178 34.71 30.67 5.86
C ASP A 178 35.45 31.52 4.82
N LEU A 179 35.28 31.21 3.53
CA LEU A 179 35.99 31.84 2.41
C LEU A 179 35.20 32.98 1.73
N VAL A 180 33.86 33.03 1.84
CA VAL A 180 33.05 34.05 1.15
C VAL A 180 32.92 35.36 1.94
N LYS A 181 32.83 36.48 1.21
CA LYS A 181 32.58 37.82 1.75
C LYS A 181 31.31 37.84 2.64
N LYS A 182 31.30 38.69 3.68
CA LYS A 182 30.18 38.80 4.65
C LYS A 182 28.79 38.92 4.00
N LYS A 183 28.69 39.60 2.84
CA LYS A 183 27.43 39.78 2.10
C LYS A 183 26.81 38.49 1.55
N ASP A 184 27.63 37.48 1.28
CA ASP A 184 27.21 36.22 0.63
C ASP A 184 26.97 35.09 1.65
N ARG A 185 27.37 35.29 2.92
CA ARG A 185 27.15 34.32 4.02
C ARG A 185 25.68 33.90 4.20
N PRO A 186 24.66 34.78 4.06
CA PRO A 186 23.27 34.37 4.13
C PRO A 186 22.87 33.38 3.03
N LEU A 187 23.43 33.51 1.82
CA LEU A 187 23.22 32.59 0.69
C LEU A 187 23.83 31.22 0.99
N ILE A 188 25.06 31.18 1.51
CA ILE A 188 25.74 29.93 1.90
C ILE A 188 24.98 29.23 3.03
N LYS A 189 24.53 29.96 4.06
CA LYS A 189 23.69 29.39 5.12
C LYS A 189 22.39 28.80 4.60
N ARG A 190 21.79 29.43 3.58
CA ARG A 190 20.58 28.90 2.92
C ARG A 190 20.88 27.64 2.11
N LEU A 191 21.98 27.61 1.37
CA LEU A 191 22.45 26.44 0.63
C LEU A 191 22.71 25.25 1.57
N ARG A 192 23.44 25.47 2.68
CA ARG A 192 23.69 24.46 3.72
C ARG A 192 22.40 23.87 4.28
N LYS A 193 21.41 24.72 4.58
CA LYS A 193 20.08 24.27 5.04
C LYS A 193 19.37 23.37 4.04
N GLU A 194 19.43 23.69 2.74
CA GLU A 194 18.81 22.85 1.71
C GLU A 194 19.58 21.53 1.49
N ILE A 195 20.92 21.54 1.55
CA ILE A 195 21.71 20.29 1.46
C ILE A 195 21.41 19.38 2.65
N LEU A 196 21.33 19.93 3.87
CA LEU A 196 20.96 19.16 5.06
C LEU A 196 19.56 18.57 4.91
N ARG A 197 18.61 19.34 4.38
CA ARG A 197 17.26 18.86 4.11
C ARG A 197 17.25 17.71 3.10
N LEU A 198 18.02 17.82 2.01
CA LEU A 198 18.15 16.74 1.02
C LEU A 198 18.77 15.49 1.64
N LYS A 199 19.78 15.65 2.50
CA LYS A 199 20.39 14.52 3.22
C LYS A 199 19.38 13.80 4.12
N LEU A 200 18.53 14.54 4.84
CA LEU A 200 17.44 13.96 5.63
C LEU A 200 16.42 13.23 4.75
N MET A 201 16.01 13.81 3.62
CA MET A 201 15.11 13.17 2.66
C MET A 201 15.68 11.86 2.11
N VAL A 202 16.97 11.83 1.77
CA VAL A 202 17.65 10.62 1.29
C VAL A 202 17.68 9.54 2.37
N ASN A 203 18.01 9.89 3.61
CA ASN A 203 17.99 8.94 4.72
C ASN A 203 16.58 8.39 4.98
N ASP A 204 15.55 9.25 4.95
CA ASP A 204 14.15 8.83 5.06
C ASP A 204 13.77 7.82 3.97
N LEU A 205 14.22 8.05 2.73
CA LEU A 205 13.95 7.18 1.59
C LEU A 205 14.66 5.83 1.70
N LEU A 206 15.91 5.83 2.15
CA LEU A 206 16.67 4.62 2.45
C LEU A 206 16.00 3.76 3.50
N GLU A 207 15.53 4.39 4.57
CA GLU A 207 14.87 3.68 5.64
C GLU A 207 13.52 3.11 5.20
N LEU A 208 12.74 3.87 4.42
CA LEU A 208 11.53 3.34 3.78
C LEU A 208 11.82 2.11 2.93
N SER A 209 12.86 2.16 2.10
CA SER A 209 13.24 1.02 1.26
C SER A 209 13.59 -0.20 2.11
N ARG A 210 14.32 -0.01 3.22
CA ARG A 210 14.64 -1.09 4.17
C ARG A 210 13.39 -1.66 4.83
N LEU A 211 12.50 -0.80 5.32
CA LEU A 211 11.27 -1.21 6.01
C LEU A 211 10.30 -1.99 5.10
N VAL A 212 10.33 -1.75 3.80
CA VAL A 212 9.50 -2.51 2.85
C VAL A 212 10.19 -3.80 2.38
N ASN A 213 11.50 -3.77 2.18
CA ASN A 213 12.25 -4.95 1.74
C ASN A 213 12.53 -5.96 2.86
N SER A 214 12.49 -5.54 4.13
CA SER A 214 12.63 -6.44 5.28
C SER A 214 11.40 -7.33 5.40
N SER A 215 11.42 -8.47 4.71
CA SER A 215 10.42 -9.54 4.85
C SER A 215 10.56 -10.31 6.18
N SER A 216 11.59 -10.01 6.96
CA SER A 216 11.95 -10.65 8.23
C SER A 216 11.66 -9.73 9.42
N VAL A 217 10.38 -9.41 9.65
CA VAL A 217 9.98 -8.72 10.90
C VAL A 217 9.96 -9.69 12.10
N GLN A 218 10.05 -11.00 11.87
CA GLN A 218 10.04 -11.99 12.96
C GLN A 218 11.29 -11.95 13.86
N GLU A 219 12.40 -11.37 13.42
CA GLU A 219 13.65 -11.38 14.20
C GLU A 219 13.86 -10.14 15.09
N GLU A 220 13.02 -9.10 15.00
CA GLU A 220 13.23 -7.83 15.74
C GLU A 220 12.13 -7.44 16.74
N LEU A 221 11.01 -8.16 16.83
CA LEU A 221 9.98 -7.94 17.86
C LEU A 221 10.38 -8.64 19.16
N THR A 222 11.53 -8.27 19.73
CA THR A 222 12.17 -9.04 20.82
C THR A 222 12.04 -8.38 22.19
N LYS A 223 11.46 -7.17 22.26
CA LYS A 223 11.37 -6.40 23.50
C LYS A 223 9.92 -6.10 23.84
N THR A 224 9.62 -6.30 25.12
CA THR A 224 8.44 -5.75 25.78
C THR A 224 8.62 -4.24 25.90
N ILE A 225 7.64 -3.47 25.43
CA ILE A 225 7.72 -2.03 25.31
C ILE A 225 6.55 -1.38 26.04
N ASN A 226 6.88 -0.41 26.89
CA ASN A 226 5.94 0.55 27.42
C ASN A 226 5.81 1.74 26.46
N MET A 227 4.63 1.93 25.87
CA MET A 227 4.41 3.02 24.92
C MET A 227 4.43 4.41 25.57
N GLU A 228 4.13 4.51 26.86
CA GLU A 228 4.18 5.79 27.57
C GLU A 228 5.61 6.33 27.67
N GLU A 229 6.57 5.46 27.98
CA GLU A 229 8.00 5.80 28.01
C GLU A 229 8.48 6.34 26.67
N ILE A 230 8.01 5.75 25.57
CA ILE A 230 8.33 6.21 24.21
C ILE A 230 7.74 7.61 23.96
N VAL A 231 6.50 7.85 24.37
CA VAL A 231 5.86 9.18 24.25
C VAL A 231 6.65 10.24 25.02
N LEU A 232 6.97 9.97 26.29
CA LEU A 232 7.70 10.91 27.14
C LEU A 232 9.12 11.17 26.61
N SER A 233 9.83 10.12 26.18
CA SER A 233 11.18 10.25 25.60
C SER A 233 11.17 11.07 24.30
N SER A 234 10.17 10.85 23.45
CA SER A 234 9.98 11.60 22.21
C SER A 234 9.67 13.07 22.50
N TRP A 235 8.80 13.34 23.47
CA TRP A 235 8.47 14.70 23.90
C TRP A 235 9.67 15.43 24.47
N ASN A 236 10.45 14.81 25.36
CA ASN A 236 11.64 15.42 25.96
C ASN A 236 12.66 15.87 24.89
N THR A 237 12.80 15.07 23.82
CA THR A 237 13.66 15.42 22.69
C THR A 237 13.14 16.63 21.91
N LEU A 238 11.82 16.75 21.77
CA LEU A 238 11.15 17.84 21.05
C LEU A 238 10.86 19.06 21.94
N LYS A 239 11.06 18.97 23.26
CA LYS A 239 10.77 20.02 24.23
C LYS A 239 11.36 21.39 23.86
N PRO A 240 12.61 21.51 23.37
CA PRO A 240 13.14 22.81 22.96
C PRO A 240 12.39 23.48 21.80
N LEU A 241 11.72 22.69 20.94
CA LEU A 241 10.86 23.21 19.87
C LEU A 241 9.46 23.56 20.40
N ALA A 242 8.92 22.75 21.29
CA ALA A 242 7.65 23.00 21.96
C ALA A 242 7.71 24.27 22.82
N ASP A 243 8.78 24.46 23.60
CA ASP A 243 8.98 25.61 24.48
C ASP A 243 9.02 26.94 23.70
N LYS A 244 9.60 26.95 22.49
CA LYS A 244 9.62 28.14 21.60
C LYS A 244 8.21 28.62 21.23
N LYS A 245 7.26 27.69 21.15
CA LYS A 245 5.85 27.95 20.90
C LYS A 245 5.00 27.93 22.18
N LYS A 246 5.62 27.77 23.36
CA LYS A 246 4.94 27.62 24.67
C LYS A 246 3.91 26.48 24.70
N LEU A 247 4.15 25.40 23.98
CA LEU A 247 3.23 24.26 23.93
C LEU A 247 3.37 23.37 25.18
N ASN A 248 2.26 22.82 25.64
CA ASN A 248 2.24 21.87 26.75
C ASN A 248 1.84 20.47 26.29
N LEU A 249 2.43 19.45 26.90
CA LEU A 249 1.99 18.06 26.74
C LEU A 249 1.00 17.72 27.86
N VAL A 250 -0.19 17.28 27.48
CA VAL A 250 -1.21 16.77 28.40
C VAL A 250 -1.31 15.26 28.17
N ASN A 251 -0.73 14.47 29.06
CA ASN A 251 -0.78 13.02 28.99
C ASN A 251 -1.87 12.48 29.94
N THR A 252 -2.85 11.77 29.38
CA THR A 252 -4.01 11.21 30.12
C THR A 252 -4.11 9.69 30.00
N SER A 253 -2.95 9.04 29.81
CA SER A 253 -2.84 7.58 29.66
C SER A 253 -3.39 6.85 30.89
N LYS A 254 -4.09 5.73 30.65
CA LYS A 254 -4.81 4.96 31.69
C LYS A 254 -4.45 3.47 31.75
N THR A 255 -3.33 3.07 31.16
CA THR A 255 -2.94 1.66 31.10
C THR A 255 -1.42 1.50 31.22
N ASN A 256 -1.00 0.39 31.83
CA ASN A 256 0.40 -0.04 31.92
C ASN A 256 0.71 -1.13 30.88
N SER A 257 -0.15 -1.28 29.87
CA SER A 257 -0.06 -2.37 28.92
C SER A 257 1.18 -2.29 28.05
N LEU A 258 1.70 -3.47 27.78
CA LEU A 258 2.95 -3.68 27.08
C LEU A 258 2.68 -4.32 25.73
N ILE A 259 3.51 -3.96 24.75
CA ILE A 259 3.48 -4.54 23.41
C ILE A 259 4.84 -5.16 23.09
N GLU A 260 4.87 -6.12 22.18
CA GLU A 260 6.11 -6.64 21.61
C GLU A 260 6.49 -5.83 20.38
N GLY A 261 7.72 -5.33 20.35
CA GLY A 261 8.12 -4.41 19.29
C GLY A 261 9.60 -4.11 19.21
N ASN A 262 9.93 -3.27 18.22
CA ASN A 262 11.21 -2.59 18.14
C ASN A 262 11.05 -1.16 18.65
N SER A 263 11.67 -0.86 19.80
CA SER A 263 11.53 0.42 20.50
C SER A 263 12.05 1.61 19.70
N GLU A 264 13.13 1.45 18.95
CA GLU A 264 13.71 2.54 18.13
C GLU A 264 12.77 2.91 16.98
N LYS A 265 12.17 1.90 16.33
CA LYS A 265 11.21 2.11 15.26
C LYS A 265 9.93 2.78 15.79
N LEU A 266 9.41 2.32 16.93
CA LEU A 266 8.22 2.93 17.54
C LEU A 266 8.49 4.35 18.08
N TYR A 267 9.68 4.60 18.62
CA TYR A 267 10.14 5.96 18.94
C TYR A 267 10.07 6.86 17.72
N ARG A 268 10.54 6.41 16.56
CA ARG A 268 10.47 7.19 15.33
C ARG A 268 9.04 7.51 14.89
N VAL A 269 8.11 6.57 15.07
CA VAL A 269 6.67 6.79 14.81
C VAL A 269 6.17 7.94 15.69
N VAL A 270 6.36 7.83 17.01
CA VAL A 270 5.84 8.79 17.97
C VAL A 270 6.51 10.16 17.81
N PHE A 271 7.82 10.19 17.60
CA PHE A 271 8.57 11.39 17.29
C PHE A 271 8.02 12.12 16.06
N ASN A 272 7.76 11.41 14.96
CA ASN A 272 7.21 12.01 13.74
C ASN A 272 5.80 12.58 13.96
N LEU A 273 4.97 11.91 14.77
CA LEU A 273 3.63 12.39 15.07
C LEU A 273 3.66 13.63 15.98
N LEU A 274 4.49 13.63 17.02
CA LEU A 274 4.65 14.77 17.91
C LEU A 274 5.31 15.98 17.23
N ASP A 275 6.31 15.77 16.37
CA ASP A 275 6.91 16.87 15.58
C ASP A 275 5.86 17.52 14.67
N ASN A 276 4.99 16.72 14.04
CA ASN A 276 3.87 17.26 13.27
C ASN A 276 2.90 18.04 14.16
N ALA A 277 2.50 17.49 15.31
CA ALA A 277 1.61 18.16 16.25
C ALA A 277 2.18 19.53 16.70
N ILE A 278 3.46 19.58 17.08
CA ILE A 278 4.16 20.83 17.48
C ILE A 278 4.19 21.83 16.32
N ARG A 279 4.45 21.34 15.11
CA ARG A 279 4.59 22.19 13.93
C ARG A 279 3.28 22.89 13.57
N TYR A 280 2.17 22.17 13.62
CA TYR A 280 0.87 22.65 13.15
C TYR A 280 -0.01 23.24 14.25
N SER A 281 0.31 23.00 15.53
CA SER A 281 -0.37 23.66 16.64
C SER A 281 -0.08 25.17 16.67
N PRO A 282 -1.07 26.01 17.03
CA PRO A 282 -0.84 27.42 17.31
C PRO A 282 -0.01 27.60 18.59
N ASP A 283 0.52 28.79 18.82
CA ASP A 283 1.33 29.07 20.01
C ASP A 283 0.47 28.97 21.28
N SER A 284 1.06 28.48 22.37
CA SER A 284 0.42 28.25 23.68
C SER A 284 -0.70 27.20 23.70
N ALA A 285 -0.79 26.37 22.66
CA ALA A 285 -1.71 25.25 22.57
C ALA A 285 -1.27 24.02 23.37
N ASN A 286 -2.20 23.08 23.54
CA ASN A 286 -1.93 21.77 24.14
C ASN A 286 -1.79 20.67 23.09
N ILE A 287 -0.87 19.75 23.32
CA ILE A 287 -0.79 18.47 22.61
C ILE A 287 -1.24 17.39 23.60
N ASN A 288 -2.32 16.71 23.26
CA ASN A 288 -2.94 15.73 24.14
C ASN A 288 -2.54 14.33 23.70
N THR A 289 -1.97 13.54 24.61
CA THR A 289 -1.66 12.13 24.38
C THR A 289 -2.49 11.26 25.31
N GLN A 290 -2.98 10.16 24.77
CA GLN A 290 -3.76 9.19 25.53
C GLN A 290 -3.45 7.79 25.06
N ILE A 291 -3.05 6.93 26.00
CA ILE A 291 -2.91 5.50 25.81
C ILE A 291 -4.04 4.81 26.56
N HIS A 292 -4.77 3.94 25.85
CA HIS A 292 -5.75 3.03 26.41
C HIS A 292 -5.66 1.71 25.63
N GLU A 293 -6.44 0.72 26.05
CA GLU A 293 -6.49 -0.58 25.39
C GLU A 293 -7.92 -1.04 25.15
N ASP A 294 -8.08 -1.85 24.11
CA ASP A 294 -9.24 -2.72 23.93
C ASP A 294 -8.83 -4.19 24.17
N GLU A 295 -9.72 -5.15 23.92
CA GLU A 295 -9.45 -6.57 24.16
C GLU A 295 -8.21 -7.13 23.44
N LYS A 296 -7.75 -6.49 22.34
CA LYS A 296 -6.71 -7.03 21.46
C LYS A 296 -5.59 -6.05 21.15
N HIS A 297 -5.79 -4.75 21.40
CA HIS A 297 -4.89 -3.71 20.95
C HIS A 297 -4.66 -2.64 22.02
N LEU A 298 -3.41 -2.18 22.08
CA LEU A 298 -3.05 -0.90 22.67
C LEU A 298 -3.32 0.20 21.65
N ILE A 299 -3.99 1.26 22.10
CA ILE A 299 -4.38 2.41 21.28
C ILE A 299 -3.70 3.66 21.83
N LEU A 300 -2.75 4.20 21.06
CA LEU A 300 -2.13 5.51 21.29
C LEU A 300 -2.83 6.57 20.45
N SER A 301 -3.35 7.60 21.10
CA SER A 301 -3.93 8.78 20.47
C SER A 301 -3.04 10.00 20.72
N ILE A 302 -2.77 10.77 19.67
CA ILE A 302 -2.06 12.06 19.74
C ILE A 302 -2.94 13.10 19.05
N LYS A 303 -3.34 14.12 19.80
CA LYS A 303 -4.22 15.21 19.33
C LYS A 303 -3.50 16.54 19.43
N ASP A 304 -3.52 17.28 18.33
CA ASP A 304 -3.13 18.69 18.29
C ASP A 304 -4.34 19.62 18.28
N GLU A 305 -4.09 20.92 18.46
CA GLU A 305 -5.10 22.00 18.37
C GLU A 305 -4.85 22.87 17.13
N GLY A 306 -4.29 22.27 16.07
CA GLY A 306 -4.04 22.93 14.79
C GLY A 306 -5.32 23.22 14.01
N PRO A 307 -5.21 23.71 12.76
CA PRO A 307 -6.36 23.98 11.89
C PRO A 307 -7.08 22.71 11.41
N GLY A 308 -6.59 21.51 11.78
CA GLY A 308 -7.01 20.24 11.19
C GLY A 308 -6.51 20.06 9.75
N LEU A 309 -7.04 19.03 9.10
CA LEU A 309 -6.69 18.62 7.74
C LEU A 309 -7.92 18.70 6.82
N SER A 310 -7.71 19.04 5.55
CA SER A 310 -8.80 18.93 4.57
C SER A 310 -9.15 17.47 4.29
N LYS A 311 -10.29 17.21 3.65
CA LYS A 311 -10.67 15.84 3.24
C LYS A 311 -9.63 15.20 2.31
N ASP A 312 -9.03 16.00 1.43
CA ASP A 312 -7.98 15.53 0.53
C ASP A 312 -6.68 15.27 1.28
N ASP A 313 -6.33 16.11 2.24
CA ASP A 313 -5.14 15.90 3.08
C ASP A 313 -5.30 14.61 3.90
N LEU A 314 -6.44 14.41 4.57
CA LEU A 314 -6.72 13.18 5.33
C LEU A 314 -6.60 11.91 4.47
N LYS A 315 -7.06 11.95 3.22
CA LYS A 315 -7.01 10.82 2.29
C LYS A 315 -5.58 10.50 1.84
N ASN A 316 -4.73 11.51 1.70
CA ASN A 316 -3.44 11.38 1.03
C ASN A 316 -2.23 11.57 1.97
N MET A 317 -2.40 11.97 3.23
CA MET A 317 -1.31 12.34 4.15
C MET A 317 -0.28 11.23 4.41
N PHE A 318 -0.66 9.97 4.25
CA PHE A 318 0.26 8.83 4.39
C PHE A 318 0.96 8.46 3.08
N GLN A 319 0.61 9.09 1.95
CA GLN A 319 1.30 8.89 0.69
C GLN A 319 2.70 9.51 0.76
N ARG A 320 3.67 8.82 0.14
CA ARG A 320 5.06 9.29 0.07
C ARG A 320 5.14 10.61 -0.66
N PHE A 321 5.95 11.52 -0.15
CA PHE A 321 6.16 12.87 -0.68
C PHE A 321 4.91 13.74 -0.70
N TYR A 322 3.79 13.29 -0.14
CA TYR A 322 2.59 14.09 -0.07
C TYR A 322 2.79 15.28 0.86
N ARG A 323 2.28 16.43 0.41
CA ARG A 323 2.28 17.69 1.14
C ARG A 323 0.95 18.36 0.89
N GLY A 324 0.28 18.75 1.96
CA GLY A 324 -0.98 19.48 1.85
C GLY A 324 -0.82 20.85 1.21
N ASP A 325 -1.96 21.49 0.95
CA ASP A 325 -2.03 22.78 0.24
C ASP A 325 -1.21 23.88 0.96
N PRO A 326 -0.18 24.46 0.31
CA PRO A 326 0.69 25.47 0.92
C PRO A 326 -0.03 26.78 1.26
N SER A 327 -1.20 27.07 0.68
CA SER A 327 -1.97 28.29 0.97
C SER A 327 -2.58 28.31 2.37
N ARG A 328 -2.77 27.14 3.00
CA ARG A 328 -3.41 27.01 4.32
C ARG A 328 -2.47 27.20 5.50
N TYR A 329 -1.16 27.09 5.31
CA TYR A 329 -0.19 27.16 6.40
C TYR A 329 0.68 28.40 6.26
N LYS A 330 0.58 29.34 7.22
CA LYS A 330 1.38 30.58 7.27
C LYS A 330 2.90 30.35 7.29
N ASN A 331 3.35 29.12 7.54
CA ASN A 331 4.76 28.75 7.60
C ASN A 331 5.25 28.08 6.31
N LYS A 332 6.43 28.52 5.85
CA LYS A 332 7.19 27.93 4.73
C LYS A 332 7.21 26.40 4.80
N ARG A 333 7.15 25.78 3.62
CA ARG A 333 7.28 24.34 3.32
C ARG A 333 8.43 23.63 4.07
N ILE A 334 8.28 23.30 5.34
CA ILE A 334 9.26 22.50 6.09
C ILE A 334 8.81 21.03 6.09
N GLY A 335 9.73 20.08 5.90
CA GLY A 335 9.47 18.63 5.88
C GLY A 335 9.69 17.94 4.52
N SER A 336 9.95 16.63 4.57
CA SER A 336 10.22 15.75 3.42
C SER A 336 8.95 15.19 2.75
N GLY A 337 7.83 15.14 3.49
CA GLY A 337 6.63 14.39 3.08
C GLY A 337 6.80 12.88 3.22
N LEU A 338 7.86 12.40 3.88
CA LEU A 338 8.12 10.98 4.08
C LEU A 338 7.81 10.51 5.51
N GLY A 339 7.87 11.39 6.52
CA GLY A 339 7.74 11.01 7.93
C GLY A 339 6.44 10.25 8.29
N LEU A 340 5.29 10.66 7.74
CA LEU A 340 4.02 9.94 7.97
C LEU A 340 3.95 8.59 7.25
N SER A 341 4.49 8.51 6.03
CA SER A 341 4.57 7.24 5.28
C SER A 341 5.50 6.23 5.95
N ILE A 342 6.59 6.71 6.57
CA ILE A 342 7.49 5.93 7.42
C ILE A 342 6.73 5.43 8.64
N ALA A 343 6.05 6.34 9.35
CA ALA A 343 5.30 5.99 10.55
C ALA A 343 4.26 4.91 10.26
N GLN A 344 3.52 5.05 9.15
CA GLN A 344 2.58 4.03 8.69
C GLN A 344 3.26 2.70 8.40
N GLN A 345 4.38 2.69 7.67
CA GLN A 345 5.06 1.44 7.36
C GLN A 345 5.58 0.73 8.62
N ILE A 346 6.11 1.49 9.59
CA ILE A 346 6.56 0.92 10.87
C ILE A 346 5.38 0.30 11.62
N VAL A 347 4.26 1.01 11.74
CA VAL A 347 3.05 0.50 12.43
C VAL A 347 2.51 -0.76 11.74
N VAL A 348 2.46 -0.77 10.41
CA VAL A 348 2.07 -1.95 9.61
C VAL A 348 3.01 -3.13 9.85
N ASN A 349 4.33 -2.89 9.90
CA ASN A 349 5.30 -3.93 10.21
C ASN A 349 5.09 -4.49 11.63
N HIS A 350 4.61 -3.69 12.57
CA HIS A 350 4.18 -4.15 13.91
C HIS A 350 2.77 -4.76 13.93
N LYS A 351 2.20 -5.11 12.77
CA LYS A 351 0.84 -5.67 12.61
C LYS A 351 -0.26 -4.76 13.16
N GLY A 352 0.02 -3.47 13.24
CA GLY A 352 -0.90 -2.44 13.71
C GLY A 352 -1.59 -1.67 12.58
N ALA A 353 -2.36 -0.67 12.98
CA ALA A 353 -3.00 0.29 12.09
C ALA A 353 -2.75 1.73 12.57
N ILE A 354 -2.64 2.66 11.63
CA ILE A 354 -2.58 4.10 11.91
C ILE A 354 -3.69 4.82 11.14
N GLU A 355 -4.40 5.70 11.83
CA GLU A 355 -5.56 6.44 11.32
C GLU A 355 -5.43 7.91 11.71
N ALA A 356 -6.03 8.78 10.90
CA ALA A 356 -6.09 10.21 11.16
C ALA A 356 -7.53 10.71 10.97
N SER A 357 -7.95 11.62 11.83
CA SER A 357 -9.25 12.30 11.75
C SER A 357 -9.12 13.73 12.26
N ASN A 358 -10.01 14.61 11.85
CA ASN A 358 -10.16 15.89 12.54
C ASN A 358 -10.94 15.67 13.84
N ASP A 359 -10.55 16.36 14.90
CA ASP A 359 -11.28 16.37 16.15
C ASP A 359 -12.48 17.33 16.09
N THR A 360 -13.52 17.05 16.87
CA THR A 360 -14.75 17.87 16.92
C THR A 360 -14.49 19.29 17.39
N ASN A 361 -13.46 19.49 18.20
CA ASN A 361 -13.10 20.79 18.77
C ASN A 361 -12.01 21.51 17.94
N GLY A 362 -11.68 20.98 16.76
CA GLY A 362 -10.57 21.46 15.93
C GLY A 362 -9.27 20.69 16.19
N GLY A 363 -8.35 20.74 15.23
CA GLY A 363 -7.08 20.00 15.27
C GLY A 363 -7.13 18.61 14.64
N THR A 364 -5.96 17.98 14.58
CA THR A 364 -5.78 16.63 14.03
C THR A 364 -5.63 15.62 15.15
N LEU A 365 -6.34 14.51 15.04
CA LEU A 365 -6.26 13.35 15.91
C LEU A 365 -5.63 12.18 15.14
N MET A 366 -4.42 11.81 15.55
CA MET A 366 -3.71 10.63 15.07
C MET A 366 -3.94 9.47 16.04
N LYS A 367 -4.33 8.30 15.53
CA LYS A 367 -4.53 7.08 16.31
C LYS A 367 -3.67 5.96 15.77
N ILE A 368 -2.92 5.32 16.65
CA ILE A 368 -2.15 4.11 16.37
C ILE A 368 -2.75 2.97 17.19
N LYS A 369 -3.02 1.84 16.55
CA LYS A 369 -3.48 0.59 17.16
C LYS A 369 -2.39 -0.45 16.99
N LEU A 370 -1.88 -1.01 18.07
CA LEU A 370 -0.84 -2.04 18.07
C LEU A 370 -1.36 -3.28 18.83
N PRO A 371 -1.11 -4.50 18.35
CA PRO A 371 -1.54 -5.70 19.06
C PRO A 371 -0.93 -5.76 20.47
N LEU A 372 -1.76 -6.07 21.47
CA LEU A 372 -1.28 -6.35 22.82
C LEU A 372 -0.41 -7.61 22.82
N GLN A 373 0.57 -7.65 23.73
CA GLN A 373 1.24 -8.90 24.04
C GLN A 373 0.19 -9.89 24.58
N LYS A 374 0.09 -11.08 23.96
CA LYS A 374 -0.75 -12.13 24.54
C LYS A 374 -0.17 -12.49 25.91
N GLN A 375 -0.92 -12.26 26.98
CA GLN A 375 -0.63 -12.95 28.23
C GLN A 375 -0.75 -14.44 27.94
N ILE A 376 0.38 -15.15 27.98
CA ILE A 376 0.37 -16.60 28.06
C ILE A 376 -0.20 -16.88 29.44
N VAL A 377 -1.47 -17.28 29.48
CA VAL A 377 -2.15 -17.78 30.69
C VAL A 377 -1.57 -19.14 31.05
#